data_AF-A0A4Y1R6H7-F1
#
_entry.id   AF-A0A4Y1R6H7-F1
#
_cell.length_a   1.000
_cell.length_b   1.000
_cell.length_c   1.000
_cell.angle_alpha   90.00
_cell.angle_beta   90.00
_cell.angle_gamma   90.00
#
_symmetry.space_group_name_H-M   'P 1'
#
loop_
_entity.id
_entity.type
_entity.pdbx_description
1 polymer ?
#
loop_
_entity_poly.entity_id
_entity_poly.type
_entity_poly.pdbx_seq_one_letter_code
_entity_poly.pdbx_strand_id
1 'polypeptide(L)'
;MELVSVGTLSTLTQEGWPLGIGVRFAVDPEGTPVLCLNASNRQFSIDRRSSFHVQLEQCGLRTPQCTILGSIDKPEDRKMLKYLHSVWTKRFGEEVDEDLIYVVSVERVLQLEDFKEGGVWVTSSDYKNAQPDPLRDFAEKLVNEINTNNIEDINRFCNIYADLNFQVSEAKLIWIDRLGFDLRLWSPQEGTFEVRIPFPRDVTDEKGAKSTFNCMSQLAWEVERISMPQILKE
;
A
#
# COMPACT_ATOMS: atom_id res chain seq x y z
N MET A 1 7.93 2.85 -9.52
CA MET A 1 8.85 3.03 -8.37
C MET A 1 8.09 2.58 -7.13
N GLU A 2 8.74 2.21 -6.05
CA GLU A 2 8.04 1.79 -4.83
C GLU A 2 7.50 3.02 -4.10
N LEU A 3 6.32 2.91 -3.51
CA LEU A 3 5.64 4.04 -2.85
C LEU A 3 6.36 4.53 -1.60
N VAL A 4 7.10 3.66 -0.92
CA VAL A 4 7.71 3.92 0.40
C VAL A 4 9.16 3.47 0.40
N SER A 5 10.04 4.27 0.99
CA SER A 5 11.51 4.12 0.93
C SER A 5 12.20 3.95 2.28
N VAL A 6 11.42 3.88 3.36
CA VAL A 6 11.89 3.72 4.73
C VAL A 6 11.19 2.51 5.35
N GLY A 7 11.92 1.77 6.17
CA GLY A 7 11.39 0.66 6.95
C GLY A 7 12.17 0.43 8.23
N THR A 8 11.75 -0.57 8.99
CA THR A 8 12.44 -1.03 10.20
C THR A 8 13.03 -2.41 9.95
N LEU A 9 14.35 -2.51 10.03
CA LEU A 9 15.05 -3.80 10.07
C LEU A 9 15.11 -4.25 11.54
N SER A 10 14.58 -5.45 11.82
CA SER A 10 14.73 -6.10 13.12
C SER A 10 15.66 -7.29 13.03
N THR A 11 16.60 -7.37 13.97
CA THR A 11 17.61 -8.43 14.09
C THR A 11 17.74 -8.83 15.56
N LEU A 12 18.52 -9.87 15.84
CA LEU A 12 18.93 -10.20 17.20
C LEU A 12 20.29 -9.56 17.51
N THR A 13 20.47 -9.06 18.73
CA THR A 13 21.80 -8.69 19.24
C THR A 13 22.62 -9.94 19.55
N GLN A 14 23.90 -9.79 19.85
CA GLN A 14 24.77 -10.91 20.24
C GLN A 14 24.28 -11.61 21.53
N GLU A 15 23.63 -10.87 22.42
CA GLU A 15 23.03 -11.37 23.65
C GLU A 15 21.61 -11.93 23.44
N GLY A 16 21.10 -11.91 22.21
CA GLY A 16 19.79 -12.46 21.84
C GLY A 16 18.60 -11.53 22.06
N TRP A 17 18.80 -10.23 22.32
CA TRP A 17 17.71 -9.27 22.40
C TRP A 17 17.18 -8.90 21.00
N PRO A 18 15.86 -8.72 20.81
CA PRO A 18 15.35 -8.15 19.58
C PRO A 18 15.71 -6.67 19.49
N LEU A 19 16.27 -6.25 18.35
CA LEU A 19 16.64 -4.87 18.09
C LEU A 19 16.07 -4.43 16.73
N GLY A 20 15.28 -3.35 16.76
CA GLY A 20 14.78 -2.69 15.56
C GLY A 20 15.55 -1.40 15.26
N ILE A 21 15.91 -1.20 14.00
CA ILE A 21 16.55 0.04 13.53
C ILE A 21 15.87 0.55 12.26
N GLY A 22 15.81 1.87 12.12
CA GLY A 22 15.32 2.51 10.89
C GLY A 22 16.34 2.40 9.77
N VAL A 23 15.89 2.02 8.57
CA VAL A 23 16.74 1.88 7.38
C VAL A 23 16.02 2.40 6.13
N ARG A 24 16.80 2.89 5.15
CA ARG A 24 16.30 3.12 3.79
C ARG A 24 16.47 1.87 2.95
N PHE A 25 15.61 1.69 1.96
CA PHE A 25 15.67 0.53 1.09
C PHE A 25 15.31 0.84 -0.36
N ALA A 26 15.88 0.06 -1.26
CA ALA A 26 15.39 -0.17 -2.60
C ALA A 26 14.81 -1.60 -2.71
N VAL A 27 14.15 -1.92 -3.83
CA VAL A 27 13.81 -3.32 -4.14
C VAL A 27 14.26 -3.63 -5.56
N ASP A 28 14.66 -4.87 -5.78
CA ASP A 28 14.90 -5.39 -7.13
C ASP A 28 13.55 -5.72 -7.83
N PRO A 29 13.56 -6.11 -9.12
CA PRO A 29 12.36 -6.48 -9.86
C PRO A 29 11.60 -7.70 -9.32
N GLU A 30 12.21 -8.50 -8.44
CA GLU A 30 11.58 -9.64 -7.77
C GLU A 30 10.99 -9.25 -6.41
N GLY A 31 11.12 -7.97 -6.01
CA GLY A 31 10.66 -7.45 -4.74
C GLY A 31 11.64 -7.67 -3.58
N THR A 32 12.86 -8.14 -3.83
CA THR A 32 13.85 -8.38 -2.79
C THR A 32 14.38 -7.06 -2.23
N PRO A 33 14.29 -6.81 -0.90
CA PRO A 33 14.78 -5.58 -0.30
C PRO A 33 16.31 -5.47 -0.36
N VAL A 34 16.79 -4.31 -0.80
CA VAL A 34 18.19 -3.89 -0.82
C VAL A 34 18.35 -2.76 0.18
N LEU A 35 19.13 -2.97 1.23
CA LEU A 35 19.33 -2.05 2.33
C LEU A 35 20.72 -1.42 2.27
N CYS A 36 20.83 -0.16 2.70
CA CYS A 36 22.12 0.46 3.00
C CYS A 36 22.24 0.64 4.52
N LEU A 37 23.24 -0.01 5.11
CA LEU A 37 23.52 0.02 6.55
C LEU A 37 24.85 0.71 6.80
N ASN A 38 25.00 1.45 7.89
CA ASN A 38 26.27 2.10 8.20
C ASN A 38 27.32 1.11 8.78
N ALA A 39 28.58 1.54 8.87
CA ALA A 39 29.66 0.72 9.42
C ALA A 39 29.49 0.36 10.91
N SER A 40 28.79 1.20 11.69
CA SER A 40 28.50 0.94 13.11
C SER A 40 27.46 -0.17 13.29
N ASN A 41 26.60 -0.36 12.30
CA ASN A 41 25.61 -1.42 12.25
C ASN A 41 26.26 -2.79 11.95
N ARG A 42 27.56 -2.87 11.65
CA ARG A 42 28.30 -4.15 11.51
C ARG A 42 28.27 -5.02 12.77
N GLN A 43 27.77 -4.50 13.89
CA GLN A 43 27.56 -5.25 15.13
C GLN A 43 26.36 -6.21 15.10
N PHE A 44 25.63 -6.34 13.97
CA PHE A 44 24.61 -7.38 13.83
C PHE A 44 25.18 -8.75 14.18
N SER A 45 24.34 -9.53 14.87
CA SER A 45 24.68 -10.86 15.38
C SER A 45 25.21 -11.78 14.28
N ILE A 46 25.91 -12.84 14.69
CA ILE A 46 26.22 -14.00 13.83
C ILE A 46 24.92 -14.57 13.21
N ASP A 47 23.79 -14.34 13.88
CA ASP A 47 22.47 -14.71 13.40
C ASP A 47 21.97 -13.76 12.29
N ARG A 48 21.79 -14.34 11.10
CA ARG A 48 21.28 -13.63 9.92
C ARG A 48 19.76 -13.52 9.88
N ARG A 49 19.04 -14.20 10.78
CA ARG A 49 17.58 -14.11 10.85
C ARG A 49 17.16 -12.68 11.13
N SER A 50 16.31 -12.16 10.26
CA SER A 50 15.85 -10.79 10.31
C SER A 50 14.39 -10.67 9.88
N SER A 51 13.78 -9.56 10.27
CA SER A 51 12.52 -9.11 9.70
C SER A 51 12.65 -7.69 9.18
N PHE A 52 12.03 -7.40 8.05
CA PHE A 52 12.00 -6.06 7.47
C PHE A 52 10.55 -5.58 7.37
N HIS A 53 10.21 -4.58 8.18
CA HIS A 53 8.87 -4.04 8.31
C HIS A 53 8.73 -2.70 7.59
N VAL A 54 7.67 -2.55 6.81
CA VAL A 54 7.38 -1.35 6.03
C VAL A 54 5.91 -0.98 6.17
N GLN A 55 5.62 0.33 6.17
CA GLN A 55 4.28 0.89 6.31
C GLN A 55 3.99 1.83 5.14
N LEU A 56 2.75 1.86 4.67
CA LEU A 56 2.25 2.82 3.69
C LEU A 56 1.07 3.55 4.30
N GLU A 57 1.20 4.84 4.60
CA GLU A 57 0.06 5.65 5.02
C GLU A 57 -0.82 5.99 3.80
N GLN A 58 -2.12 5.71 3.90
CA GLN A 58 -3.11 5.98 2.86
C GLN A 58 -4.01 7.13 3.32
N CYS A 59 -3.72 8.32 2.80
CA CYS A 59 -4.49 9.55 3.00
C CYS A 59 -4.77 9.90 4.47
N GLY A 60 -3.87 9.51 5.39
CA GLY A 60 -4.01 9.73 6.84
C GLY A 60 -5.17 8.98 7.50
N LEU A 61 -5.79 8.03 6.80
CA LEU A 61 -6.94 7.27 7.29
C LEU A 61 -6.55 5.83 7.67
N ARG A 62 -5.75 5.17 6.84
CA ARG A 62 -5.40 3.76 6.98
C ARG A 62 -3.91 3.58 6.77
N THR A 63 -3.29 2.56 7.37
CA THR A 63 -1.87 2.25 7.15
C THR A 63 -1.65 0.77 6.90
N PRO A 64 -1.79 0.30 5.64
CA PRO A 64 -1.36 -1.04 5.27
C PRO A 64 0.13 -1.26 5.55
N GLN A 65 0.45 -2.48 5.96
CA GLN A 65 1.78 -2.84 6.43
C GLN A 65 2.20 -4.18 5.86
N CYS A 66 3.50 -4.33 5.63
CA CYS A 66 4.07 -5.66 5.40
C CYS A 66 5.33 -5.88 6.24
N THR A 67 5.52 -7.12 6.66
CA THR A 67 6.75 -7.57 7.33
C THR A 67 7.32 -8.75 6.57
N ILE A 68 8.48 -8.55 5.96
CA ILE A 68 9.24 -9.58 5.26
C ILE A 68 10.08 -10.32 6.29
N LEU A 69 9.99 -11.64 6.33
CA LEU A 69 10.88 -12.50 7.11
C LEU A 69 11.91 -13.15 6.19
N GLY A 70 13.16 -13.19 6.65
CA GLY A 70 14.20 -14.01 6.04
C GLY A 70 15.59 -13.67 6.57
N SER A 71 16.60 -13.81 5.72
CA SER A 71 18.00 -13.68 6.13
C SER A 71 18.66 -12.44 5.54
N ILE A 72 19.28 -11.62 6.39
CA ILE A 72 20.06 -10.47 5.94
C ILE A 72 21.49 -10.89 5.62
N ASP A 73 21.96 -10.53 4.43
CA ASP A 73 23.28 -10.94 3.97
C ASP A 73 23.94 -9.93 3.02
N LYS A 74 25.25 -10.07 2.88
CA LYS A 74 26.01 -9.36 1.85
C LYS A 74 25.97 -10.15 0.54
N PRO A 75 25.82 -9.47 -0.62
CA PRO A 75 25.95 -10.14 -1.90
C PRO A 75 27.42 -10.54 -2.14
N GLU A 76 27.68 -11.83 -2.35
CA GLU A 76 29.05 -12.35 -2.56
C GLU A 76 29.55 -12.13 -4.00
N ASP A 77 28.64 -12.14 -4.98
CA ASP A 77 28.98 -11.95 -6.38
C ASP A 77 29.16 -10.47 -6.72
N ARG A 78 30.34 -10.13 -7.25
CA ARG A 78 30.67 -8.77 -7.70
C ARG A 78 29.74 -8.25 -8.80
N LYS A 79 29.20 -9.12 -9.67
CA LYS A 79 28.22 -8.68 -10.68
C LYS A 79 26.90 -8.30 -10.02
N MET A 80 26.44 -9.11 -9.06
CA MET A 80 25.26 -8.82 -8.25
C MET A 80 25.44 -7.52 -7.46
N LEU A 81 26.59 -7.29 -6.82
CA LEU A 81 26.88 -6.03 -6.10
C LEU A 81 26.69 -4.79 -6.99
N LYS A 82 27.31 -4.78 -8.19
CA LYS A 82 27.16 -3.69 -9.14
C LYS A 82 25.72 -3.47 -9.59
N TYR A 83 24.98 -4.56 -9.77
CA TYR A 83 23.57 -4.50 -10.12
C TYR A 83 22.74 -3.86 -9.00
N LEU A 84 22.91 -4.31 -7.75
CA LEU A 84 22.19 -3.77 -6.59
C LEU A 84 22.57 -2.31 -6.30
N HIS A 85 23.84 -1.95 -6.52
CA HIS A 85 24.28 -0.56 -6.50
C HIS A 85 23.51 0.27 -7.54
N SER A 86 23.38 -0.22 -8.78
CA SER A 86 22.57 0.47 -9.80
C SER A 86 21.09 0.59 -9.42
N VAL A 87 20.50 -0.43 -8.78
CA VAL A 87 19.13 -0.38 -8.26
C VAL A 87 19.00 0.73 -7.20
N TRP A 88 19.95 0.82 -6.29
CA TRP A 88 20.01 1.87 -5.26
C TRP A 88 20.13 3.26 -5.88
N THR A 89 21.12 3.47 -6.76
CA THR A 89 21.35 4.76 -7.43
C THR A 89 20.16 5.17 -8.28
N LYS A 90 19.50 4.25 -8.98
CA LYS A 90 18.27 4.54 -9.74
C LYS A 90 17.15 5.05 -8.83
N ARG A 91 17.07 4.53 -7.61
CA ARG A 91 16.02 4.89 -6.66
C ARG A 91 16.29 6.22 -5.96
N PHE A 92 17.50 6.43 -5.48
CA PHE A 92 17.83 7.56 -4.60
C PHE A 92 18.62 8.67 -5.30
N GLY A 93 19.21 8.44 -6.47
CA GLY A 93 20.12 9.39 -7.12
C GLY A 93 21.43 9.61 -6.35
N GLU A 94 21.77 8.68 -5.47
CA GLU A 94 22.92 8.76 -4.55
C GLU A 94 23.92 7.63 -4.86
N GLU A 95 25.21 7.94 -4.74
CA GLU A 95 26.30 6.95 -4.72
C GLU A 95 26.41 6.35 -3.31
N VAL A 96 26.67 5.05 -3.22
CA VAL A 96 26.77 4.33 -1.95
C VAL A 96 28.00 3.42 -1.96
N ASP A 97 28.67 3.34 -0.83
CA ASP A 97 29.75 2.35 -0.66
C ASP A 97 29.17 0.93 -0.80
N GLU A 98 29.68 0.15 -1.75
CA GLU A 98 29.23 -1.22 -2.02
C GLU A 98 29.35 -2.11 -0.76
N ASP A 99 30.29 -1.81 0.15
CA ASP A 99 30.47 -2.53 1.41
C ASP A 99 29.31 -2.34 2.41
N LEU A 100 28.44 -1.37 2.16
CA LEU A 100 27.29 -1.01 2.98
C LEU A 100 25.97 -1.55 2.42
N ILE A 101 26.00 -2.23 1.26
CA ILE A 101 24.84 -2.85 0.63
C ILE A 101 24.58 -4.23 1.26
N TYR A 102 23.34 -4.43 1.70
CA TYR A 102 22.83 -5.70 2.21
C TYR A 102 21.53 -6.06 1.49
N VAL A 103 21.21 -7.35 1.48
CA VAL A 103 19.98 -7.89 0.92
C VAL A 103 19.26 -8.68 1.99
N VAL A 104 17.94 -8.56 2.05
CA VAL A 104 17.10 -9.44 2.87
C VAL A 104 16.47 -10.48 1.96
N SER A 105 16.89 -11.74 2.07
CA SER A 105 16.22 -12.82 1.35
C SER A 105 14.77 -12.94 1.82
N VAL A 106 13.86 -13.18 0.88
CA VAL A 106 12.42 -13.28 1.21
C VAL A 106 12.07 -14.74 1.43
N GLU A 107 11.77 -15.12 2.68
CA GLU A 107 11.23 -16.44 3.01
C GLU A 107 9.70 -16.44 2.99
N ARG A 108 9.10 -15.42 3.60
CA ARG A 108 7.64 -15.17 3.59
C ARG A 108 7.34 -13.73 4.01
N VAL A 109 6.15 -13.25 3.67
CA VAL A 109 5.70 -11.89 3.97
C VAL A 109 4.41 -11.95 4.77
N LEU A 110 4.33 -11.19 5.86
CA LEU A 110 3.09 -10.93 6.59
C LEU A 110 2.50 -9.62 6.07
N GLN A 111 1.32 -9.67 5.47
CA GLN A 111 0.57 -8.49 5.00
C GLN A 111 -0.54 -8.15 6.01
N LEU A 112 -0.70 -6.87 6.35
CA LEU A 112 -1.81 -6.35 7.16
C LEU A 112 -2.49 -5.19 6.41
N GLU A 113 -3.81 -5.10 6.54
CA GLU A 113 -4.60 -4.01 5.93
C GLU A 113 -4.52 -2.71 6.74
N ASP A 114 -4.48 -2.80 8.06
CA ASP A 114 -4.26 -1.67 8.96
C ASP A 114 -3.66 -2.12 10.30
N PHE A 115 -3.38 -1.17 11.19
CA PHE A 115 -3.06 -1.46 12.58
C PHE A 115 -4.20 -2.21 13.27
N LYS A 116 -3.83 -3.19 14.12
CA LYS A 116 -4.77 -4.03 14.89
C LYS A 116 -5.63 -4.98 14.05
N GLU A 117 -5.32 -5.14 12.77
CA GLU A 117 -5.98 -6.12 11.89
C GLU A 117 -5.30 -7.49 11.90
N GLY A 118 -6.06 -8.50 11.51
CA GLY A 118 -5.52 -9.83 11.21
C GLY A 118 -4.61 -9.79 9.99
N GLY A 119 -3.41 -10.38 10.09
CA GLY A 119 -2.48 -10.46 8.97
C GLY A 119 -2.61 -11.75 8.16
N VAL A 120 -2.28 -11.68 6.87
CA VAL A 120 -2.21 -12.83 5.97
C VAL A 120 -0.74 -13.14 5.65
N TRP A 121 -0.37 -14.41 5.77
CA TRP A 121 0.94 -14.88 5.34
C TRP A 121 0.94 -15.15 3.83
N VAL A 122 1.91 -14.56 3.14
CA VAL A 122 2.19 -14.70 1.71
C VAL A 122 3.50 -15.46 1.54
N THR A 123 3.51 -16.44 0.65
CA THR A 123 4.74 -17.20 0.34
C THR A 123 5.72 -16.34 -0.43
N SER A 124 7.03 -16.64 -0.36
CA SER A 124 8.03 -15.93 -1.16
C SER A 124 7.77 -16.01 -2.67
N SER A 125 7.25 -17.14 -3.14
CA SER A 125 6.92 -17.34 -4.55
C SER A 125 5.73 -16.47 -4.99
N ASP A 126 4.66 -16.41 -4.20
CA ASP A 126 3.51 -15.56 -4.51
C ASP A 126 3.89 -14.07 -4.46
N TYR A 127 4.69 -13.68 -3.46
CA TYR A 127 5.23 -12.32 -3.35
C TYR A 127 6.07 -11.93 -4.59
N LYS A 128 7.02 -12.79 -4.98
CA LYS A 128 7.89 -12.56 -6.15
C LYS A 128 7.12 -12.48 -7.47
N ASN A 129 6.06 -13.28 -7.61
CA ASN A 129 5.27 -13.33 -8.84
C ASN A 129 4.18 -12.24 -8.90
N ALA A 130 3.85 -11.63 -7.77
CA ALA A 130 2.89 -10.54 -7.72
C ALA A 130 3.39 -9.31 -8.49
N GLN A 131 2.45 -8.55 -9.04
CA GLN A 131 2.74 -7.30 -9.73
C GLN A 131 2.26 -6.13 -8.86
N PRO A 132 3.08 -5.08 -8.67
CA PRO A 132 2.62 -3.86 -8.02
C PRO A 132 1.42 -3.27 -8.76
N ASP A 133 0.47 -2.70 -8.01
CA ASP A 133 -0.75 -2.15 -8.60
C ASP A 133 -0.42 -1.08 -9.67
N PRO A 134 -1.09 -1.11 -10.84
CA PRO A 134 -0.81 -0.17 -11.93
C PRO A 134 -1.21 1.28 -11.60
N LEU A 135 -2.13 1.49 -10.65
CA LEU A 135 -2.56 2.82 -10.22
C LEU A 135 -1.73 3.39 -9.07
N ARG A 136 -0.85 2.62 -8.44
CA ARG A 136 -0.16 3.00 -7.19
C ARG A 136 0.45 4.41 -7.24
N ASP A 137 1.07 4.79 -8.36
CA ASP A 137 1.79 6.06 -8.53
C ASP A 137 0.83 7.28 -8.67
N PHE A 138 -0.46 7.02 -8.92
CA PHE A 138 -1.51 8.03 -9.10
C PHE A 138 -2.59 7.98 -8.02
N ALA A 139 -2.67 6.90 -7.25
CA ALA A 139 -3.76 6.60 -6.34
C ALA A 139 -4.01 7.71 -5.31
N GLU A 140 -2.98 8.18 -4.61
CA GLU A 140 -3.12 9.25 -3.62
C GLU A 140 -3.64 10.55 -4.26
N LYS A 141 -3.11 10.92 -5.43
CA LYS A 141 -3.56 12.11 -6.17
C LYS A 141 -5.02 11.99 -6.60
N LEU A 142 -5.41 10.84 -7.13
CA LEU A 142 -6.80 10.54 -7.51
C LEU A 142 -7.72 10.66 -6.30
N VAL A 143 -7.32 10.10 -5.16
CA VAL A 143 -8.11 10.15 -3.92
C VAL A 143 -8.32 11.59 -3.46
N ASN A 144 -7.25 12.40 -3.46
CA ASN A 144 -7.34 13.81 -3.09
C ASN A 144 -8.22 14.62 -4.05
N GLU A 145 -8.10 14.39 -5.36
CA GLU A 145 -8.95 15.02 -6.38
C GLU A 145 -10.44 14.68 -6.17
N ILE A 146 -10.76 13.41 -5.96
CA ILE A 146 -12.13 12.93 -5.80
C ILE A 146 -12.73 13.42 -4.48
N ASN A 147 -12.01 13.31 -3.36
CA ASN A 147 -12.49 13.79 -2.06
C ASN A 147 -12.75 15.31 -2.05
N THR A 148 -12.04 16.08 -2.88
CA THR A 148 -12.20 17.54 -2.97
C THR A 148 -13.37 17.92 -3.89
N ASN A 149 -13.51 17.26 -5.04
CA ASN A 149 -14.39 17.73 -6.11
C ASN A 149 -15.66 16.88 -6.31
N ASN A 150 -15.71 15.67 -5.77
CA ASN A 150 -16.74 14.66 -6.07
C ASN A 150 -17.39 14.10 -4.80
N ILE A 151 -17.48 14.89 -3.73
CA ILE A 151 -18.07 14.44 -2.46
C ILE A 151 -19.55 14.02 -2.59
N GLU A 152 -20.31 14.69 -3.46
CA GLU A 152 -21.70 14.32 -3.75
C GLU A 152 -21.80 12.92 -4.38
N ASP A 153 -20.86 12.58 -5.28
CA ASP A 153 -20.81 11.25 -5.90
C ASP A 153 -20.42 10.19 -4.86
N ILE A 154 -19.46 10.47 -3.98
CA ILE A 154 -19.09 9.58 -2.88
C ILE A 154 -20.31 9.28 -1.98
N ASN A 155 -21.05 10.32 -1.58
CA ASN A 155 -22.25 10.16 -0.76
C ASN A 155 -23.30 9.30 -1.49
N ARG A 156 -23.47 9.52 -2.80
CA ARG A 156 -24.39 8.72 -3.61
C ARG A 156 -23.96 7.26 -3.72
N PHE A 157 -22.66 6.99 -3.81
CA PHE A 157 -22.13 5.62 -3.82
C PHE A 157 -22.43 4.88 -2.52
N CYS A 158 -22.41 5.56 -1.38
CA CYS A 158 -22.79 4.95 -0.10
C CYS A 158 -24.24 4.45 -0.12
N ASN A 159 -25.14 5.17 -0.77
CA ASN A 159 -26.55 4.80 -0.83
C ASN A 159 -26.85 3.70 -1.86
N ILE A 160 -26.08 3.64 -2.94
CA ILE A 160 -26.41 2.81 -4.11
C ILE A 160 -25.56 1.55 -4.19
N TYR A 161 -24.28 1.62 -3.85
CA TYR A 161 -23.34 0.52 -4.04
C TYR A 161 -22.90 -0.17 -2.75
N ALA A 162 -23.02 0.47 -1.59
CA ALA A 162 -22.48 -0.06 -0.34
C ALA A 162 -23.44 -0.95 0.48
N ASP A 163 -24.68 -1.16 0.01
CA ASP A 163 -25.73 -1.99 0.66
C ASP A 163 -25.81 -1.80 2.18
N LEU A 164 -25.94 -0.54 2.62
CA LEU A 164 -25.93 -0.15 4.02
C LEU A 164 -27.34 -0.16 4.62
N ASN A 165 -27.45 -0.64 5.86
CA ASN A 165 -28.68 -0.63 6.64
C ASN A 165 -28.81 0.57 7.59
N PHE A 166 -27.88 1.52 7.53
CA PHE A 166 -27.85 2.74 8.35
C PHE A 166 -27.56 3.99 7.50
N GLN A 167 -27.89 5.16 8.04
CA GLN A 167 -27.62 6.43 7.38
C GLN A 167 -26.16 6.85 7.60
N VAL A 168 -25.46 7.15 6.51
CA VAL A 168 -24.11 7.71 6.52
C VAL A 168 -24.17 9.22 6.71
N SER A 169 -23.36 9.75 7.63
CA SER A 169 -23.23 11.20 7.85
C SER A 169 -22.01 11.78 7.16
N GLU A 170 -20.89 11.06 7.15
CA GLU A 170 -19.69 11.46 6.41
C GLU A 170 -19.09 10.27 5.68
N ALA A 171 -18.54 10.50 4.48
CA ALA A 171 -17.85 9.50 3.69
C ALA A 171 -16.60 10.10 3.05
N LYS A 172 -15.49 9.34 3.05
CA LYS A 172 -14.23 9.73 2.43
C LYS A 172 -13.59 8.55 1.72
N LEU A 173 -13.03 8.80 0.55
CA LEU A 173 -12.21 7.83 -0.17
C LEU A 173 -10.86 7.67 0.55
N ILE A 174 -10.45 6.42 0.81
CA ILE A 174 -9.18 6.06 1.47
C ILE A 174 -8.12 5.77 0.42
N TRP A 175 -8.43 4.86 -0.50
CA TRP A 175 -7.50 4.39 -1.52
C TRP A 175 -8.23 3.90 -2.76
N ILE A 176 -7.51 3.86 -3.87
CA ILE A 176 -7.98 3.38 -5.18
C ILE A 176 -6.90 2.49 -5.79
N ASP A 177 -7.31 1.36 -6.36
CA ASP A 177 -6.45 0.38 -7.02
C ASP A 177 -7.14 -0.15 -8.29
N ARG A 178 -6.50 -1.09 -8.99
CA ARG A 178 -7.01 -1.61 -10.27
C ARG A 178 -8.41 -2.23 -10.21
N LEU A 179 -8.87 -2.66 -9.03
CA LEU A 179 -10.13 -3.37 -8.84
C LEU A 179 -11.25 -2.49 -8.28
N GLY A 180 -10.97 -1.26 -7.86
CA GLY A 180 -11.98 -0.42 -7.21
C GLY A 180 -11.37 0.53 -6.19
N PHE A 181 -12.16 0.87 -5.19
CA PHE A 181 -11.76 1.83 -4.17
C PHE A 181 -12.41 1.55 -2.82
N ASP A 182 -11.75 2.03 -1.76
CA ASP A 182 -12.18 1.88 -0.38
C ASP A 182 -12.71 3.21 0.15
N LEU A 183 -13.87 3.18 0.80
CA LEU A 183 -14.49 4.32 1.47
C LEU A 183 -14.46 4.12 2.98
N ARG A 184 -14.10 5.17 3.72
CA ARG A 184 -14.37 5.28 5.16
C ARG A 184 -15.67 6.03 5.35
N LEU A 185 -16.58 5.42 6.09
CA LEU A 185 -17.91 5.93 6.41
C LEU A 185 -17.97 6.24 7.90
N TRP A 186 -18.70 7.28 8.27
CA TRP A 186 -19.03 7.59 9.66
C TRP A 186 -20.53 7.78 9.82
N SER A 187 -21.08 7.14 10.85
CA SER A 187 -22.46 7.30 11.31
C SER A 187 -22.48 7.56 12.82
N PRO A 188 -23.32 8.49 13.32
CA PRO A 188 -23.43 8.77 14.76
C PRO A 188 -23.87 7.56 15.60
N GLN A 189 -24.64 6.64 15.01
CA GLN A 189 -25.24 5.51 15.70
C GLN A 189 -24.32 4.28 15.68
N GLU A 190 -23.71 4.03 14.54
CA GLU A 190 -22.95 2.80 14.27
C GLU A 190 -21.43 3.01 14.43
N GLY A 191 -20.94 4.24 14.29
CA GLY A 191 -19.51 4.57 14.34
C GLY A 191 -18.84 4.60 12.98
N THR A 192 -17.55 4.25 12.92
CA THR A 192 -16.73 4.30 11.71
C THR A 192 -16.62 2.92 11.07
N PHE A 193 -16.78 2.84 9.75
CA PHE A 193 -16.67 1.62 8.97
C PHE A 193 -15.90 1.85 7.69
N GLU A 194 -15.37 0.78 7.10
CA GLU A 194 -14.80 0.79 5.76
C GLU A 194 -15.60 -0.11 4.83
N VAL A 195 -15.84 0.35 3.61
CA VAL A 195 -16.51 -0.44 2.57
C VAL A 195 -15.69 -0.42 1.29
N ARG A 196 -15.60 -1.59 0.66
CA ARG A 196 -14.99 -1.78 -0.67
C ARG A 196 -16.05 -1.64 -1.74
N ILE A 197 -15.84 -0.74 -2.69
CA ILE A 197 -16.67 -0.65 -3.90
C ILE A 197 -15.83 -1.09 -5.10
N PRO A 198 -16.19 -2.22 -5.75
CA PRO A 198 -15.45 -2.72 -6.90
C PRO A 198 -15.75 -1.88 -8.15
N PHE A 199 -14.74 -1.71 -9.00
CA PHE A 199 -14.99 -1.33 -10.38
C PHE A 199 -15.73 -2.45 -11.12
N PRO A 200 -16.60 -2.12 -12.09
CA PRO A 200 -17.25 -3.13 -12.93
C PRO A 200 -16.27 -4.02 -13.69
N ARG A 201 -15.06 -3.51 -13.96
CA ARG A 201 -13.95 -4.19 -14.63
C ARG A 201 -12.62 -3.64 -14.13
N ASP A 202 -11.58 -4.46 -14.22
CA ASP A 202 -10.20 -4.05 -13.95
C ASP A 202 -9.80 -2.83 -14.79
N VAL A 203 -9.15 -1.88 -14.14
CA VAL A 203 -8.56 -0.70 -14.79
C VAL A 203 -7.04 -0.81 -14.81
N THR A 204 -6.41 -0.34 -15.87
CA THR A 204 -4.96 -0.51 -16.10
C THR A 204 -4.16 0.78 -16.02
N ASP A 205 -4.83 1.94 -15.98
CA ASP A 205 -4.18 3.25 -15.96
C ASP A 205 -5.09 4.34 -15.33
N GLU A 206 -4.52 5.51 -15.06
CA GLU A 206 -5.21 6.66 -14.46
C GLU A 206 -6.46 7.07 -15.25
N LYS A 207 -6.39 7.04 -16.59
CA LYS A 207 -7.50 7.45 -17.46
C LYS A 207 -8.66 6.46 -17.35
N GLY A 208 -8.36 5.16 -17.32
CA GLY A 208 -9.32 4.08 -17.12
C GLY A 208 -10.00 4.19 -15.76
N ALA A 209 -9.23 4.48 -14.71
CA ALA A 209 -9.78 4.73 -13.37
C ALA A 209 -10.74 5.93 -13.35
N LYS A 210 -10.32 7.09 -13.87
CA LYS A 210 -11.16 8.30 -13.97
C LYS A 210 -12.42 8.07 -14.80
N SER A 211 -12.28 7.42 -15.95
CA SER A 211 -13.43 7.11 -16.82
C SER A 211 -14.43 6.19 -16.13
N THR A 212 -13.93 5.15 -15.45
CA THR A 212 -14.79 4.18 -14.76
C THR A 212 -15.50 4.81 -13.58
N PHE A 213 -14.80 5.62 -12.77
CA PHE A 213 -15.39 6.39 -11.69
C PHE A 213 -16.52 7.31 -12.21
N ASN A 214 -16.27 8.08 -13.27
CA ASN A 214 -17.29 8.96 -13.86
C ASN A 214 -18.51 8.19 -14.38
N CYS A 215 -18.31 7.04 -15.02
CA CYS A 215 -19.41 6.18 -15.44
C CYS A 215 -20.23 5.68 -14.24
N MET A 216 -19.57 5.30 -13.14
CA MET A 216 -20.26 4.90 -11.91
C MET A 216 -21.03 6.05 -11.28
N SER A 217 -20.48 7.27 -11.28
CA SER A 217 -21.16 8.50 -10.81
C SER A 217 -22.42 8.79 -11.61
N GLN A 218 -22.32 8.70 -12.94
CA GLN A 218 -23.46 8.89 -13.83
C GLN A 218 -24.56 7.86 -13.57
N LEU A 219 -24.20 6.57 -13.48
CA LEU A 219 -25.16 5.50 -13.21
C LEU A 219 -25.84 5.67 -11.85
N ALA A 220 -25.06 6.00 -10.82
CA ALA A 220 -25.56 6.26 -9.48
C ALA A 220 -26.57 7.42 -9.51
N TRP A 221 -26.25 8.52 -10.19
CA TRP A 221 -27.14 9.66 -10.33
C TRP A 221 -28.45 9.32 -11.06
N GLU A 222 -28.40 8.49 -12.11
CA GLU A 222 -29.59 8.02 -12.82
C GLU A 222 -30.50 7.18 -11.91
N VAL A 223 -29.91 6.26 -11.14
CA VAL A 223 -30.66 5.39 -10.21
C VAL A 223 -31.30 6.21 -9.08
N GLU A 224 -30.58 7.18 -8.51
CA GLU A 224 -31.12 8.08 -7.49
C GLU A 224 -32.33 8.87 -8.01
N ARG A 225 -32.24 9.39 -9.24
CA ARG A 225 -33.33 10.14 -9.88
C ARG A 225 -34.57 9.31 -10.16
N ILE A 226 -34.40 8.04 -10.55
CA ILE A 226 -35.54 7.14 -10.78
C ILE A 226 -36.18 6.74 -9.46
N SER A 227 -35.38 6.57 -8.40
CA SER A 227 -35.83 6.15 -7.08
C SER A 227 -36.51 7.28 -6.29
N MET A 228 -36.27 8.55 -6.64
CA MET A 228 -37.04 9.70 -6.16
C MET A 228 -38.11 10.10 -7.19
N PRO A 229 -39.35 9.57 -7.12
CA PRO A 229 -40.42 10.07 -7.98
C PRO A 229 -40.56 11.58 -7.75
N GLN A 230 -40.48 12.36 -8.84
CA GLN A 230 -40.75 13.79 -8.81
C GLN A 230 -42.10 14.01 -8.13
N ILE A 231 -42.07 14.52 -6.89
CA ILE A 231 -43.25 15.14 -6.30
C ILE A 231 -43.55 16.31 -7.23
N LEU A 232 -44.61 16.14 -8.03
CA LEU A 232 -45.15 17.16 -8.91
C LEU A 232 -45.24 18.46 -8.12
N LYS A 233 -44.44 19.46 -8.51
CA LYS A 233 -44.70 20.84 -8.13
C LYS A 233 -45.99 21.24 -8.83
N GLU A 234 -47.11 21.16 -8.10
CA GLU A 234 -48.31 21.96 -8.39
C GLU A 234 -48.08 23.42 -8.00
#